data_AF-X1D697-F1
#
_entry.id   AF-X1D697-F1
#
_cell.length_a   1.000
_cell.length_b   1.000
_cell.length_c   1.000
_cell.angle_alpha   90.00
_cell.angle_beta   90.00
_cell.angle_gamma   90.00
#
_symmetry.space_group_name_H-M   'P 1'
#
loop_
_entity.id
_entity.type
_entity.pdbx_description
1 polymer ?
#
loop_
_entity_poly.entity_id
_entity_poly.type
_entity_poly.pdbx_seq_one_letter_code
_entity_poly.pdbx_strand_id
1 'polypeptide(L)'
;DVFWFRFRRDDIPAGVYEFDPTFGYKLIETMTTHIHNTQSGTKGTAASTGTADNITVNMNDWAEGQKLKCHLYTYGDGTDSALVASTEELTTGCGQDEWVVLTFSDPKPTITKDMVYAITAHGDTSGEYATYGYEVGYIQIGESDTYNDGPETPIDWDTKLDNFVVSIYCSYTEGVVNTAPTITGEIPVNTSTDISVLPALNVTVDDADDDWLNVTWLSNSSNSWVWFARNSSIDGATLPLSIEQTNSNFSVHNTKYWWSVNASDGTTWTNAT
;
A
#
# COMPACT_ATOMS: atom_id res chain seq x y z
N ASP A 1 -5.12 -31.61 10.06
CA ASP A 1 -6.14 -30.69 10.59
C ASP A 1 -5.74 -29.26 10.34
N VAL A 2 -6.32 -28.66 9.29
CA VAL A 2 -6.10 -27.25 8.95
C VAL A 2 -7.26 -26.46 9.54
N PHE A 3 -6.96 -25.68 10.57
CA PHE A 3 -7.93 -24.77 11.19
C PHE A 3 -8.13 -23.56 10.26
N TRP A 4 -9.31 -23.47 9.65
CA TRP A 4 -9.74 -22.26 8.96
C TRP A 4 -10.51 -21.38 9.94
N PHE A 5 -9.97 -20.21 10.26
CA PHE A 5 -10.76 -19.15 10.88
C PHE A 5 -11.63 -18.51 9.80
N ARG A 6 -12.90 -18.89 9.73
CA ARG A 6 -13.93 -18.05 9.09
C ARG A 6 -14.46 -17.11 10.16
N PHE A 7 -14.08 -15.83 10.11
CA PHE A 7 -14.81 -14.81 10.84
C PHE A 7 -16.21 -14.70 10.20
N ARG A 8 -17.25 -15.15 10.91
CA ARG A 8 -18.63 -14.79 10.57
C ARG A 8 -18.82 -13.33 10.95
N ARG A 9 -19.29 -12.54 10.00
CA ARG A 9 -19.65 -11.11 10.16
C ARG A 9 -20.70 -10.89 11.27
N ASP A 10 -21.40 -11.94 11.67
CA ASP A 10 -22.59 -11.86 12.52
C ASP A 10 -22.32 -11.92 14.05
N ASP A 11 -21.08 -12.20 14.48
CA ASP A 11 -20.71 -12.32 15.92
C ASP A 11 -19.76 -11.20 16.40
N ILE A 12 -19.67 -10.10 15.66
CA ILE A 12 -18.84 -8.95 16.03
C ILE A 12 -19.57 -8.17 17.15
N PRO A 13 -19.02 -8.05 18.37
CA PRO A 13 -19.63 -7.25 19.43
C PRO A 13 -19.84 -5.81 18.94
N ALA A 14 -20.94 -5.17 19.35
CA ALA A 14 -21.15 -3.74 19.15
C ALA A 14 -20.08 -2.96 19.92
N GLY A 15 -18.93 -2.78 19.29
CA GLY A 15 -17.81 -1.95 19.70
C GLY A 15 -17.38 -1.13 18.49
N VAL A 16 -16.89 0.08 18.74
CA VAL A 16 -16.35 0.94 17.69
C VAL A 16 -15.06 0.28 17.20
N TYR A 17 -15.14 -0.40 16.04
CA TYR A 17 -13.94 -0.82 15.34
C TYR A 17 -13.35 0.42 14.69
N GLU A 18 -12.30 0.94 15.30
CA GLU A 18 -11.49 1.97 14.67
C GLU A 18 -10.67 1.28 13.58
N PHE A 19 -11.08 1.45 12.32
CA PHE A 19 -10.32 0.98 11.17
C PHE A 19 -9.10 1.88 10.99
N ASP A 20 -8.09 1.73 11.83
CA ASP A 20 -6.81 2.39 11.59
C ASP A 20 -5.89 1.46 10.78
N PRO A 21 -5.18 2.00 9.77
CA PRO A 21 -5.04 3.43 9.48
C PRO A 21 -6.12 4.03 8.54
N THR A 22 -6.28 5.35 8.63
CA THR A 22 -7.14 6.16 7.75
C THR A 22 -6.46 7.45 7.29
N PHE A 23 -6.96 8.06 6.22
CA PHE A 23 -6.70 9.46 5.89
C PHE A 23 -7.99 10.15 5.41
N GLY A 24 -8.09 11.47 5.61
CA GLY A 24 -9.32 12.26 5.37
C GLY A 24 -9.84 12.89 6.65
N TYR A 25 -11.16 13.11 6.74
CA TYR A 25 -11.80 13.85 7.83
C TYR A 25 -12.90 13.01 8.52
N LYS A 26 -12.67 12.67 9.79
CA LYS A 26 -13.53 11.78 10.60
C LYS A 26 -14.58 12.51 11.47
N LEU A 27 -14.53 13.83 11.57
CA LEU A 27 -15.45 14.56 12.44
C LEU A 27 -16.78 14.78 11.72
N ILE A 28 -17.89 14.54 12.43
CA ILE A 28 -19.22 14.92 11.98
C ILE A 28 -19.37 16.41 12.21
N GLU A 29 -19.68 17.13 11.15
CA GLU A 29 -19.86 18.57 11.18
C GLU A 29 -21.35 18.94 11.21
N THR A 30 -21.67 20.23 11.34
CA THR A 30 -23.07 20.67 11.53
C THR A 30 -23.72 21.23 10.27
N MET A 31 -23.00 21.31 9.15
CA MET A 31 -23.54 21.80 7.89
C MET A 31 -23.67 20.68 6.87
N THR A 32 -24.53 20.89 5.89
CA THR A 32 -24.87 19.89 4.88
C THR A 32 -24.85 20.49 3.49
N THR A 33 -24.24 19.78 2.53
CA THR A 33 -24.18 20.19 1.11
C THR A 33 -24.89 19.14 0.30
N HIS A 34 -25.51 19.59 -0.77
CA HIS A 34 -26.01 18.69 -1.80
C HIS A 34 -24.84 18.07 -2.55
N ILE A 35 -24.92 16.77 -2.79
CA ILE A 35 -24.04 16.03 -3.71
C ILE A 35 -24.81 15.56 -4.96
N HIS A 36 -25.95 16.19 -5.27
CA HIS A 36 -26.83 15.74 -6.37
C HIS A 36 -26.16 16.07 -7.69
N ASN A 37 -25.85 15.05 -8.49
CA ASN A 37 -25.01 15.21 -9.69
C ASN A 37 -23.79 16.09 -9.41
N THR A 38 -23.26 16.00 -8.19
CA THR A 38 -22.15 16.80 -7.75
C THR A 38 -21.19 15.92 -6.97
N GLN A 39 -19.93 15.97 -7.34
CA GLN A 39 -18.89 15.28 -6.60
C GLN A 39 -18.30 16.22 -5.54
N SER A 40 -18.37 15.86 -4.26
CA SER A 40 -17.78 16.64 -3.15
C SER A 40 -16.89 15.77 -2.28
N GLY A 41 -15.85 16.35 -1.69
CA GLY A 41 -14.85 15.56 -0.99
C GLY A 41 -13.94 16.34 -0.06
N THR A 42 -12.85 15.70 0.34
CA THR A 42 -11.75 16.32 1.08
C THR A 42 -10.43 15.74 0.57
N LYS A 43 -9.30 16.32 0.95
CA LYS A 43 -7.99 15.72 0.73
C LYS A 43 -7.45 15.11 2.01
N GLY A 44 -6.65 14.06 1.88
CA GLY A 44 -5.92 13.46 2.99
C GLY A 44 -4.57 12.95 2.53
N THR A 45 -3.61 12.87 3.47
CA THR A 45 -2.27 12.33 3.20
C THR A 45 -2.18 10.94 3.80
N ALA A 46 -1.78 9.95 3.01
CA ALA A 46 -1.57 8.59 3.49
C ALA A 46 -0.33 8.54 4.40
N ALA A 47 -0.47 8.03 5.63
CA ALA A 47 0.63 7.95 6.60
C ALA A 47 1.63 6.82 6.29
N SER A 48 1.18 5.81 5.54
CA SER A 48 1.96 4.66 5.10
C SER A 48 1.49 4.16 3.73
N THR A 49 2.32 3.34 3.09
CA THR A 49 1.96 2.66 1.84
C THR A 49 1.05 1.49 2.18
N GLY A 50 0.04 1.21 1.35
CA GLY A 50 -0.89 0.13 1.63
C GLY A 50 -1.94 -0.06 0.54
N THR A 51 -3.03 -0.72 0.92
CA THR A 51 -4.15 -1.02 0.04
C THR A 51 -5.42 -0.38 0.60
N ALA A 52 -6.03 0.53 -0.15
CA ALA A 52 -7.26 1.21 0.27
C ALA A 52 -8.45 0.23 0.24
N ASP A 53 -9.13 0.11 1.38
CA ASP A 53 -10.16 -0.91 1.60
C ASP A 53 -11.56 -0.38 1.33
N ASN A 54 -11.84 0.83 1.83
CA ASN A 54 -13.14 1.47 1.73
C ASN A 54 -13.03 2.99 1.88
N ILE A 55 -14.09 3.67 1.49
CA ILE A 55 -14.35 5.07 1.84
C ILE A 55 -15.58 5.10 2.74
N THR A 56 -15.48 5.85 3.83
CA THR A 56 -16.56 6.07 4.77
C THR A 56 -16.96 7.54 4.75
N VAL A 57 -18.23 7.82 4.47
CA VAL A 57 -18.79 9.18 4.33
C VAL A 57 -19.99 9.34 5.24
N ASN A 58 -20.11 10.51 5.88
CA ASN A 58 -21.27 10.84 6.69
C ASN A 58 -22.35 11.48 5.79
N MET A 59 -23.52 10.83 5.77
CA MET A 59 -24.67 11.18 4.93
C MET A 59 -25.83 11.64 5.81
N ASN A 60 -26.59 12.65 5.36
CA ASN A 60 -27.83 13.10 6.00
C ASN A 60 -28.98 13.15 5.00
N ASP A 61 -30.20 13.05 5.52
CA ASP A 61 -31.46 13.30 4.78
C ASP A 61 -31.57 12.55 3.42
N TRP A 62 -30.96 11.37 3.34
CA TRP A 62 -30.95 10.50 2.17
C TRP A 62 -32.23 9.63 2.08
N ALA A 63 -32.89 9.65 0.92
CA ALA A 63 -34.12 8.92 0.62
C ALA A 63 -33.87 7.51 0.08
N GLU A 64 -34.88 6.65 0.13
CA GLU A 64 -34.82 5.28 -0.40
C GLU A 64 -34.59 5.27 -1.91
N GLY A 65 -33.68 4.41 -2.37
CA GLY A 65 -33.40 4.20 -3.79
C GLY A 65 -32.42 5.19 -4.41
N GLN A 66 -31.93 6.16 -3.63
CA GLN A 66 -30.81 7.01 -4.02
C GLN A 66 -29.54 6.16 -4.20
N LYS A 67 -28.60 6.69 -4.98
CA LYS A 67 -27.32 6.03 -5.26
C LYS A 67 -26.16 6.90 -4.82
N LEU A 68 -25.16 6.23 -4.27
CA LEU A 68 -23.94 6.83 -3.78
C LEU A 68 -22.75 6.03 -4.28
N LYS A 69 -21.74 6.74 -4.75
CA LYS A 69 -20.42 6.18 -5.07
C LYS A 69 -19.34 7.11 -4.53
N CYS A 70 -18.20 6.54 -4.17
CA CYS A 70 -17.05 7.32 -3.77
C CYS A 70 -15.88 7.09 -4.72
N HIS A 71 -15.04 8.11 -4.87
CA HIS A 71 -13.88 8.07 -5.74
C HIS A 71 -12.63 8.56 -5.00
N LEU A 72 -11.52 7.91 -5.32
CA LEU A 72 -10.19 8.23 -4.84
C LEU A 72 -9.36 8.73 -6.02
N TYR A 73 -8.73 9.90 -5.89
CA TYR A 73 -7.84 10.47 -6.90
C TYR A 73 -6.47 10.76 -6.30
N THR A 74 -5.43 10.72 -7.12
CA THR A 74 -4.17 11.39 -6.78
C THR A 74 -4.43 12.89 -6.70
N TYR A 75 -3.79 13.59 -5.78
CA TYR A 75 -3.89 15.04 -5.69
C TYR A 75 -2.54 15.67 -6.04
N GLY A 76 -2.49 16.36 -7.19
CA GLY A 76 -1.34 17.15 -7.64
C GLY A 76 -1.70 18.64 -7.67
N ASP A 77 -0.68 19.51 -7.74
CA ASP A 77 -0.85 20.94 -7.96
C ASP A 77 -1.30 21.21 -9.42
N GLY A 78 -2.51 21.72 -9.61
CA GLY A 78 -3.02 22.17 -10.91
C GLY A 78 -3.84 21.14 -11.70
N THR A 79 -3.22 20.10 -12.27
CA THR A 79 -3.88 19.25 -13.31
C THR A 79 -3.58 17.75 -13.25
N ASP A 80 -2.75 17.29 -12.31
CA ASP A 80 -2.21 15.91 -12.34
C ASP A 80 -3.02 14.91 -11.51
N SER A 81 -4.31 15.18 -11.38
CA SER A 81 -5.19 14.34 -10.60
C SER A 81 -5.85 13.26 -11.42
N ALA A 82 -5.27 12.07 -11.31
CA ALA A 82 -5.77 10.86 -11.93
C ALA A 82 -6.70 10.12 -10.97
N LEU A 83 -7.78 9.57 -11.51
CA LEU A 83 -8.61 8.61 -10.78
C LEU A 83 -7.76 7.39 -10.42
N VAL A 84 -7.70 7.08 -9.14
CA VAL A 84 -7.07 5.87 -8.61
C VAL A 84 -8.08 4.72 -8.65
N ALA A 85 -9.27 4.93 -8.07
CA ALA A 85 -10.33 3.93 -8.05
C ALA A 85 -11.69 4.54 -7.68
N SER A 86 -12.75 3.76 -7.93
CA SER A 86 -14.11 4.04 -7.46
C SER A 86 -14.59 2.89 -6.59
N THR A 87 -15.40 3.18 -5.58
CA THR A 87 -16.05 2.15 -4.77
C THR A 87 -17.16 1.45 -5.55
N GLU A 88 -17.65 0.33 -5.01
CA GLU A 88 -18.95 -0.20 -5.40
C GLU A 88 -20.05 0.84 -5.17
N GLU A 89 -21.08 0.80 -6.01
CA GLU A 89 -22.26 1.65 -5.86
C GLU A 89 -23.12 1.13 -4.71
N LEU A 90 -23.46 2.03 -3.80
CA LEU A 90 -24.46 1.79 -2.80
C LEU A 90 -25.81 2.31 -3.31
N THR A 91 -26.83 1.45 -3.31
CA THR A 91 -28.23 1.88 -3.41
C THR A 91 -28.83 1.87 -2.01
N THR A 92 -29.32 3.01 -1.58
CA THR A 92 -29.65 3.28 -0.18
C THR A 92 -31.01 2.72 0.21
N GLY A 93 -31.17 2.38 1.49
CA GLY A 93 -32.47 2.32 2.16
C GLY A 93 -32.70 3.66 2.88
N CYS A 94 -33.96 4.07 3.07
CA CYS A 94 -34.25 5.31 3.81
C CYS A 94 -33.55 5.32 5.19
N GLY A 95 -32.84 6.40 5.52
CA GLY A 95 -32.07 6.46 6.76
C GLY A 95 -31.92 7.88 7.32
N GLN A 96 -31.55 7.95 8.60
CA GLN A 96 -31.14 9.19 9.27
C GLN A 96 -29.63 9.38 9.13
N ASP A 97 -29.13 10.53 9.61
CA ASP A 97 -27.73 10.92 9.68
C ASP A 97 -26.81 9.79 10.17
N GLU A 98 -26.00 9.22 9.28
CA GLU A 98 -25.13 8.08 9.60
C GLU A 98 -23.84 8.02 8.77
N TRP A 99 -22.88 7.24 9.26
CA TRP A 99 -21.67 6.91 8.51
C TRP A 99 -21.93 5.72 7.60
N VAL A 100 -21.69 5.92 6.31
CA VAL A 100 -21.91 4.94 5.26
C VAL A 100 -20.56 4.46 4.74
N VAL A 101 -20.36 3.15 4.70
CA VAL A 101 -19.10 2.52 4.24
C VAL A 101 -19.28 1.96 2.84
N LEU A 102 -18.44 2.39 1.90
CA LEU A 102 -18.41 1.93 0.51
C LEU A 102 -17.07 1.25 0.23
N THR A 103 -17.10 -0.02 -0.18
CA THR A 103 -15.90 -0.84 -0.39
C THR A 103 -15.39 -0.75 -1.82
N PHE A 104 -14.07 -0.84 -2.00
CA PHE A 104 -13.48 -1.05 -3.33
C PHE A 104 -13.60 -2.52 -3.75
N SER A 105 -13.90 -2.78 -5.02
CA SER A 105 -13.84 -4.13 -5.58
C SER A 105 -12.40 -4.59 -5.78
N ASP A 106 -12.17 -5.90 -5.82
CA ASP A 106 -10.86 -6.46 -6.12
C ASP A 106 -10.49 -6.31 -7.61
N PRO A 107 -9.22 -6.00 -7.95
CA PRO A 107 -8.13 -5.69 -7.02
C PRO A 107 -8.29 -4.28 -6.42
N LYS A 108 -8.14 -4.19 -5.10
CA LYS A 108 -8.21 -2.92 -4.37
C LYS A 108 -7.07 -1.97 -4.76
N PRO A 109 -7.30 -0.64 -4.72
CA PRO A 109 -6.28 0.34 -5.07
C PRO A 109 -5.11 0.38 -4.09
N THR A 110 -3.89 0.51 -4.61
CA THR A 110 -2.70 0.79 -3.81
C THR A 110 -2.58 2.27 -3.50
N ILE A 111 -2.19 2.61 -2.27
CA ILE A 111 -1.83 3.97 -1.86
C ILE A 111 -0.36 4.04 -1.45
N THR A 112 0.25 5.20 -1.60
CA THR A 112 1.67 5.45 -1.33
C THR A 112 1.80 6.38 -0.13
N LYS A 113 2.72 6.06 0.78
CA LYS A 113 3.08 6.90 1.91
C LYS A 113 3.40 8.35 1.46
N ASP A 114 2.95 9.31 2.26
CA ASP A 114 3.15 10.76 2.09
C ASP A 114 2.50 11.35 0.83
N MET A 115 1.80 10.54 0.04
CA MET A 115 1.03 11.01 -1.10
C MET A 115 -0.29 11.61 -0.64
N VAL A 116 -0.67 12.74 -1.25
CA VAL A 116 -1.96 13.40 -1.03
C VAL A 116 -2.98 12.82 -2.00
N TYR A 117 -4.15 12.50 -1.48
CA TYR A 117 -5.28 11.99 -2.23
C TYR A 117 -6.49 12.88 -2.04
N ALA A 118 -7.32 13.02 -3.08
CA ALA A 118 -8.67 13.52 -2.94
C ALA A 118 -9.64 12.34 -2.76
N ILE A 119 -10.48 12.42 -1.74
CA ILE A 119 -11.50 11.44 -1.38
C ILE A 119 -12.85 12.11 -1.56
N THR A 120 -13.70 11.53 -2.39
CA THR A 120 -14.93 12.20 -2.82
C THR A 120 -16.13 11.27 -2.74
N ALA A 121 -17.30 11.85 -2.58
CA ALA A 121 -18.61 11.23 -2.71
C ALA A 121 -19.37 11.88 -3.86
N HIS A 122 -20.10 11.07 -4.63
CA HIS A 122 -20.94 11.48 -5.74
C HIS A 122 -22.32 10.85 -5.54
N GLY A 123 -23.35 11.70 -5.44
CA GLY A 123 -24.74 11.28 -5.32
C GLY A 123 -25.50 11.43 -6.63
N ASP A 124 -26.60 10.69 -6.78
CA ASP A 124 -27.42 10.76 -7.98
C ASP A 124 -28.32 12.01 -8.06
N THR A 125 -29.33 11.96 -8.91
CA THR A 125 -30.18 13.10 -9.27
C THR A 125 -31.18 13.55 -8.19
N SER A 126 -31.22 12.95 -7.00
CA SER A 126 -32.32 13.21 -6.07
C SER A 126 -31.94 13.30 -4.60
N GLY A 127 -31.80 14.50 -4.04
CA GLY A 127 -32.09 14.74 -2.61
C GLY A 127 -31.00 14.37 -1.58
N GLU A 128 -29.85 13.80 -1.95
CA GLU A 128 -28.72 13.47 -1.06
C GLU A 128 -28.02 14.68 -0.41
N TYR A 129 -27.71 14.58 0.88
CA TYR A 129 -26.82 15.53 1.54
C TYR A 129 -25.60 14.83 2.13
N ALA A 130 -24.41 15.37 1.86
CA ALA A 130 -23.20 15.02 2.61
C ALA A 130 -22.95 16.08 3.70
N THR A 131 -22.50 15.64 4.87
CA THR A 131 -22.11 16.55 5.96
C THR A 131 -20.76 17.17 5.68
N TYR A 132 -20.64 18.47 5.92
CA TYR A 132 -19.37 19.20 5.83
C TYR A 132 -19.26 20.25 6.94
N GLY A 133 -18.02 20.66 7.21
CA GLY A 133 -17.67 21.67 8.20
C GLY A 133 -16.87 22.81 7.61
N TYR A 134 -16.82 23.91 8.38
CA TYR A 134 -15.90 25.01 8.12
C TYR A 134 -14.59 24.73 8.83
N GLU A 135 -13.59 24.26 8.09
CA GLU A 135 -12.20 24.32 8.54
C GLU A 135 -11.37 25.03 7.47
N VAL A 136 -10.66 26.09 7.87
CA VAL A 136 -9.82 26.87 6.96
C VAL A 136 -8.66 25.98 6.51
N GLY A 137 -8.64 25.57 5.24
CA GLY A 137 -7.54 24.79 4.65
C GLY A 137 -7.92 23.53 3.85
N TYR A 138 -9.22 23.23 3.69
CA TYR A 138 -9.71 22.06 2.95
C TYR A 138 -10.74 22.42 1.87
N ILE A 139 -11.08 21.46 1.00
CA ILE A 139 -11.57 21.69 -0.36
C ILE A 139 -13.01 21.18 -0.55
N GLN A 140 -13.98 22.04 -0.90
CA GLN A 140 -15.18 21.58 -1.62
C GLN A 140 -14.83 21.33 -3.08
N ILE A 141 -15.37 20.23 -3.60
CA ILE A 141 -15.35 19.92 -5.02
C ILE A 141 -16.82 20.04 -5.42
N GLY A 142 -17.09 20.73 -6.50
CA GLY A 142 -18.45 20.96 -6.98
C GLY A 142 -18.46 20.95 -8.49
N GLU A 143 -18.25 19.80 -9.10
CA GLU A 143 -18.50 19.62 -10.53
C GLU A 143 -19.92 19.13 -10.72
N SER A 144 -20.69 19.84 -11.55
CA SER A 144 -22.02 19.41 -11.98
C SER A 144 -21.89 18.28 -13.00
N ASP A 145 -21.40 17.13 -12.55
CA ASP A 145 -21.29 15.93 -13.36
C ASP A 145 -22.52 15.05 -13.15
N THR A 146 -23.21 14.75 -14.25
CA THR A 146 -24.29 13.76 -14.23
C THR A 146 -23.72 12.48 -13.64
N TYR A 147 -24.39 11.90 -12.65
CA TYR A 147 -23.91 10.72 -11.88
C TYR A 147 -23.39 9.52 -12.72
N ASN A 148 -23.76 9.43 -14.00
CA ASN A 148 -23.33 8.36 -14.91
C ASN A 148 -22.26 8.76 -15.93
N ASP A 149 -21.84 10.03 -16.01
CA ASP A 149 -20.89 10.49 -17.04
C ASP A 149 -19.44 10.00 -16.78
N GLY A 150 -19.24 9.28 -15.68
CA GLY A 150 -17.95 8.83 -15.22
C GLY A 150 -17.18 9.99 -14.59
N PRO A 151 -16.29 9.73 -13.63
CA PRO A 151 -15.49 10.79 -13.03
C PRO A 151 -14.66 11.49 -14.11
N GLU A 152 -14.76 12.83 -14.22
CA GLU A 152 -13.85 13.61 -15.06
C GLU A 152 -12.41 13.28 -14.66
N THR A 153 -11.55 13.01 -15.63
CA THR A 153 -10.11 12.83 -15.39
C THR A 153 -9.30 13.54 -16.46
N PRO A 154 -8.32 14.39 -16.09
CA PRO A 154 -8.03 14.84 -14.73
C PRO A 154 -9.04 15.90 -14.22
N ILE A 155 -9.31 15.90 -12.92
CA ILE A 155 -10.08 16.98 -12.27
C ILE A 155 -9.15 18.19 -12.05
N ASP A 156 -9.56 19.35 -12.53
CA ASP A 156 -8.92 20.63 -12.21
C ASP A 156 -9.41 21.10 -10.83
N TRP A 157 -8.66 20.73 -9.80
CA TRP A 157 -9.01 21.08 -8.44
C TRP A 157 -8.82 22.56 -8.16
N ASP A 158 -7.74 23.17 -8.66
CA ASP A 158 -7.28 24.50 -8.22
C ASP A 158 -8.26 25.62 -8.57
N THR A 159 -9.08 25.44 -9.61
CA THR A 159 -10.11 26.42 -9.99
C THR A 159 -11.45 26.21 -9.30
N LYS A 160 -11.63 25.10 -8.57
CA LYS A 160 -12.91 24.66 -8.00
C LYS A 160 -12.90 24.55 -6.46
N LEU A 161 -11.86 25.08 -5.80
CA LEU A 161 -11.69 24.99 -4.35
C LEU A 161 -12.51 26.05 -3.59
N ASP A 162 -13.47 25.61 -2.78
CA ASP A 162 -13.93 26.39 -1.63
C ASP A 162 -13.36 25.83 -0.31
N ASN A 163 -13.24 26.66 0.73
CA ASN A 163 -12.59 26.33 2.02
C ASN A 163 -13.46 25.45 2.95
N PHE A 164 -13.73 24.19 2.58
CA PHE A 164 -14.57 23.25 3.35
C PHE A 164 -13.99 21.84 3.51
N VAL A 165 -14.26 21.19 4.64
CA VAL A 165 -13.99 19.75 4.86
C VAL A 165 -15.29 18.97 4.75
N VAL A 166 -15.34 17.95 3.89
CA VAL A 166 -16.43 16.96 3.94
C VAL A 166 -16.08 15.88 4.97
N SER A 167 -17.06 15.45 5.77
CA SER A 167 -16.95 14.33 6.71
C SER A 167 -16.82 13.01 5.95
N ILE A 168 -15.64 12.75 5.39
CA ILE A 168 -15.30 11.60 4.56
C ILE A 168 -13.84 11.19 4.79
N TYR A 169 -13.60 9.89 4.92
CA TYR A 169 -12.25 9.34 5.06
C TYR A 169 -12.12 8.00 4.35
N CYS A 170 -10.88 7.66 3.99
CA CYS A 170 -10.52 6.37 3.43
C CYS A 170 -9.82 5.54 4.50
N SER A 171 -10.26 4.29 4.66
CA SER A 171 -9.60 3.28 5.49
C SER A 171 -8.76 2.38 4.60
N TYR A 172 -7.58 1.97 5.08
CA TYR A 172 -6.66 1.15 4.30
C TYR A 172 -5.93 0.15 5.19
N THR A 173 -5.43 -0.92 4.57
CA THR A 173 -4.54 -1.88 5.21
C THR A 173 -3.11 -1.48 4.88
N GLU A 174 -2.27 -1.27 5.89
CA GLU A 174 -0.85 -1.01 5.66
C GLU A 174 -0.22 -2.17 4.90
N GLY A 175 0.58 -1.83 3.89
CA GLY A 175 1.50 -2.79 3.32
C GLY A 175 2.52 -3.16 4.39
N VAL A 176 2.84 -4.46 4.48
CA VAL A 176 4.01 -4.87 5.26
C VAL A 176 5.23 -4.22 4.60
N VAL A 177 5.96 -3.40 5.34
CA VAL A 177 7.19 -2.81 4.83
C VAL A 177 8.22 -3.93 4.74
N ASN A 178 8.51 -4.38 3.53
CA ASN A 178 9.55 -5.36 3.27
C ASN A 178 10.92 -4.79 3.66
N THR A 179 11.56 -5.41 4.63
CA THR A 179 12.93 -5.17 5.08
C THR A 179 13.87 -6.01 4.24
N ALA A 180 14.99 -5.43 3.80
CA ALA A 180 15.92 -6.21 2.99
C ALA A 180 16.57 -7.35 3.78
N PRO A 181 16.85 -8.50 3.15
CA PRO A 181 17.52 -9.61 3.81
C PRO A 181 18.90 -9.17 4.31
N THR A 182 19.43 -9.81 5.34
CA THR A 182 20.80 -9.54 5.81
C THR A 182 21.74 -10.70 5.52
N ILE A 183 23.02 -10.38 5.33
CA ILE A 183 24.10 -11.35 5.12
C ILE A 183 25.17 -11.06 6.17
N THR A 184 25.59 -12.09 6.91
CA THR A 184 26.63 -12.01 7.93
C THR A 184 27.47 -13.30 7.95
N GLY A 185 28.48 -13.39 8.80
CA GLY A 185 29.20 -14.64 9.06
C GLY A 185 30.01 -15.16 7.87
N GLU A 186 30.52 -14.25 7.05
CA GLU A 186 31.28 -14.54 5.83
C GLU A 186 32.56 -15.32 6.17
N ILE A 187 32.70 -16.51 5.59
CA ILE A 187 33.91 -17.34 5.71
C ILE A 187 34.29 -17.79 4.29
N PRO A 188 35.54 -17.57 3.84
CA PRO A 188 36.58 -16.80 4.49
C PRO A 188 36.23 -15.31 4.60
N VAL A 189 36.58 -14.66 5.71
CA VAL A 189 36.40 -13.21 5.89
C VAL A 189 37.27 -12.43 4.90
N ASN A 190 36.88 -11.20 4.58
CA ASN A 190 37.68 -10.31 3.75
C ASN A 190 39.13 -10.22 4.29
N THR A 191 40.11 -10.17 3.38
CA THR A 191 41.56 -10.15 3.67
C THR A 191 42.17 -11.44 4.23
N SER A 192 41.42 -12.55 4.32
CA SER A 192 41.98 -13.85 4.68
C SER A 192 43.14 -14.28 3.77
N THR A 193 44.18 -14.86 4.36
CA THR A 193 45.31 -15.50 3.66
C THR A 193 45.35 -17.00 3.94
N ASP A 194 46.22 -17.73 3.23
CA ASP A 194 46.44 -19.17 3.42
C ASP A 194 45.18 -20.05 3.27
N ILE A 195 44.25 -19.59 2.44
CA ILE A 195 43.03 -20.33 2.10
C ILE A 195 43.36 -21.42 1.07
N SER A 196 42.90 -22.63 1.33
CA SER A 196 43.03 -23.75 0.39
C SER A 196 42.34 -23.41 -0.94
N VAL A 197 42.90 -23.91 -2.04
CA VAL A 197 42.18 -23.93 -3.32
C VAL A 197 40.88 -24.71 -3.19
N LEU A 198 39.89 -24.34 -4.00
CA LEU A 198 38.52 -24.85 -3.95
C LEU A 198 37.86 -24.67 -2.56
N PRO A 199 37.88 -23.45 -1.97
CA PRO A 199 37.38 -23.26 -0.63
C PRO A 199 35.86 -23.45 -0.55
N ALA A 200 35.41 -23.93 0.60
CA ALA A 200 34.04 -23.77 1.04
C ALA A 200 33.84 -22.32 1.49
N LEU A 201 32.87 -21.64 0.88
CA LEU A 201 32.43 -20.31 1.26
C LEU A 201 31.15 -20.46 2.09
N ASN A 202 31.02 -19.73 3.19
CA ASN A 202 29.87 -19.79 4.07
C ASN A 202 29.38 -18.37 4.41
N VAL A 203 28.07 -18.21 4.51
CA VAL A 203 27.41 -17.03 5.07
C VAL A 203 26.22 -17.45 5.91
N THR A 204 25.79 -16.60 6.83
CA THR A 204 24.49 -16.66 7.50
C THR A 204 23.58 -15.62 6.87
N VAL A 205 22.42 -16.05 6.39
CA VAL A 205 21.38 -15.17 5.86
C VAL A 205 20.20 -15.09 6.82
N ASP A 206 19.55 -13.95 6.86
CA ASP A 206 18.37 -13.69 7.69
C ASP A 206 17.40 -12.76 6.95
N ASP A 207 16.12 -12.80 7.31
CA ASP A 207 15.08 -11.94 6.74
C ASP A 207 14.07 -11.59 7.84
N ALA A 208 13.80 -10.31 8.04
CA ALA A 208 12.97 -9.86 9.15
C ALA A 208 11.46 -10.05 8.92
N ASP A 209 11.06 -10.32 7.67
CA ASP A 209 9.67 -10.43 7.24
C ASP A 209 9.26 -11.89 6.97
N ASP A 210 10.14 -12.84 7.29
CA ASP A 210 9.97 -14.29 7.05
C ASP A 210 9.72 -14.63 5.56
N ASP A 211 10.21 -13.80 4.63
CA ASP A 211 10.03 -14.00 3.19
C ASP A 211 10.94 -15.10 2.62
N TRP A 212 10.54 -15.67 1.48
CA TRP A 212 11.32 -16.71 0.80
C TRP A 212 12.57 -16.12 0.14
N LEU A 213 13.75 -16.59 0.53
CA LEU A 213 15.02 -16.05 0.03
C LEU A 213 15.59 -16.82 -1.17
N ASN A 214 16.26 -16.05 -2.03
CA ASN A 214 17.16 -16.51 -3.08
C ASN A 214 18.54 -15.92 -2.85
N VAL A 215 19.54 -16.78 -2.71
CA VAL A 215 20.93 -16.39 -2.53
C VAL A 215 21.77 -16.78 -3.75
N THR A 216 22.50 -15.83 -4.30
CA THR A 216 23.38 -16.02 -5.46
C THR A 216 24.83 -15.75 -5.08
N TRP A 217 25.73 -16.60 -5.57
CA TRP A 217 27.15 -16.55 -5.25
C TRP A 217 27.94 -16.20 -6.49
N LEU A 218 28.82 -15.20 -6.36
CA LEU A 218 29.61 -14.65 -7.44
C LEU A 218 31.09 -14.83 -7.16
N SER A 219 31.87 -15.01 -8.21
CA SER A 219 33.33 -14.99 -8.16
C SER A 219 33.89 -14.09 -9.25
N ASN A 220 35.06 -13.51 -9.01
CA ASN A 220 35.73 -12.65 -10.01
C ASN A 220 37.00 -13.27 -10.62
N SER A 221 37.21 -14.58 -10.44
CA SER A 221 38.43 -15.28 -10.90
C SER A 221 38.65 -15.22 -12.41
N SER A 222 37.60 -14.91 -13.20
CA SER A 222 37.66 -14.70 -14.64
C SER A 222 37.94 -13.25 -15.06
N ASN A 223 38.28 -12.36 -14.12
CA ASN A 223 38.36 -10.90 -14.29
C ASN A 223 37.00 -10.22 -14.57
N SER A 224 35.89 -10.92 -14.30
CA SER A 224 34.54 -10.37 -14.32
C SER A 224 33.70 -11.10 -13.27
N TRP A 225 32.72 -10.42 -12.67
CA TRP A 225 31.82 -11.06 -11.72
C TRP A 225 30.92 -12.06 -12.46
N VAL A 226 31.06 -13.34 -12.12
CA VAL A 226 30.27 -14.43 -12.69
C VAL A 226 29.61 -15.23 -11.59
N TRP A 227 28.35 -15.60 -11.81
CA TRP A 227 27.63 -16.50 -10.90
C TRP A 227 28.23 -17.90 -11.00
N PHE A 228 28.42 -18.55 -9.85
CA PHE A 228 28.88 -19.93 -9.81
C PHE A 228 27.97 -20.86 -9.00
N ALA A 229 27.10 -20.33 -8.14
CA ALA A 229 26.13 -21.10 -7.38
C ALA A 229 24.88 -20.27 -7.00
N ARG A 230 23.79 -20.97 -6.66
CA ARG A 230 22.54 -20.39 -6.16
C ARG A 230 21.90 -21.32 -5.13
N ASN A 231 21.41 -20.76 -4.04
CA ASN A 231 20.47 -21.38 -3.11
C ASN A 231 19.12 -20.70 -3.32
N SER A 232 18.13 -21.42 -3.84
CA SER A 232 16.80 -20.88 -4.14
C SER A 232 15.77 -21.44 -3.20
N SER A 233 14.70 -20.67 -2.96
CA SER A 233 13.56 -21.10 -2.16
C SER A 233 13.98 -21.51 -0.74
N ILE A 234 14.81 -20.68 -0.10
CA ILE A 234 15.07 -20.81 1.34
C ILE A 234 13.83 -20.28 2.05
N ASP A 235 13.23 -21.12 2.90
CA ASP A 235 12.04 -20.77 3.67
C ASP A 235 12.41 -19.75 4.77
N GLY A 236 11.85 -18.54 4.68
CA GLY A 236 12.10 -17.45 5.61
C GLY A 236 11.81 -17.82 7.06
N ALA A 237 10.79 -18.66 7.30
CA ALA A 237 10.44 -19.15 8.63
C ALA A 237 11.50 -20.06 9.28
N THR A 238 12.57 -20.42 8.55
CA THR A 238 13.69 -21.21 9.06
C THR A 238 14.96 -20.39 9.31
N LEU A 239 14.89 -19.07 9.13
CA LEU A 239 16.01 -18.15 9.32
C LEU A 239 16.21 -17.77 10.81
N PRO A 240 17.42 -17.32 11.20
CA PRO A 240 18.63 -17.20 10.38
C PRO A 240 19.23 -18.56 10.00
N LEU A 241 19.75 -18.68 8.78
CA LEU A 241 20.30 -19.93 8.24
C LEU A 241 21.73 -19.76 7.73
N SER A 242 22.63 -20.64 8.18
CA SER A 242 23.98 -20.76 7.62
C SER A 242 23.98 -21.64 6.37
N ILE A 243 24.48 -21.09 5.26
CA ILE A 243 24.56 -21.75 3.97
C ILE A 243 26.02 -21.77 3.48
N GLU A 244 26.41 -22.92 2.92
CA GLU A 244 27.76 -23.17 2.42
C GLU A 244 27.73 -23.48 0.92
N GLN A 245 28.73 -22.99 0.18
CA GLN A 245 28.98 -23.32 -1.22
C GLN A 245 30.47 -23.50 -1.50
N THR A 246 30.85 -24.59 -2.16
CA THR A 246 32.23 -24.79 -2.63
C THR A 246 32.48 -24.00 -3.92
N ASN A 247 33.50 -23.14 -3.93
CA ASN A 247 33.86 -22.37 -5.12
C ASN A 247 35.01 -23.04 -5.90
N SER A 248 34.65 -23.76 -6.96
CA SER A 248 35.61 -24.46 -7.82
C SER A 248 36.45 -23.56 -8.72
N ASN A 249 36.17 -22.25 -8.77
CA ASN A 249 36.89 -21.30 -9.62
C ASN A 249 38.21 -20.81 -8.98
N PHE A 250 38.44 -21.07 -7.69
CA PHE A 250 39.64 -20.65 -6.97
C PHE A 250 40.66 -21.80 -6.95
N SER A 251 41.26 -22.08 -8.11
CA SER A 251 42.07 -23.28 -8.34
C SER A 251 43.58 -23.04 -8.42
N VAL A 252 44.04 -21.78 -8.32
CA VAL A 252 45.46 -21.41 -8.47
C VAL A 252 45.99 -20.88 -7.15
N HIS A 253 47.09 -21.48 -6.67
CA HIS A 253 47.81 -21.00 -5.48
C HIS A 253 48.43 -19.61 -5.72
N ASN A 254 48.77 -18.91 -4.63
CA ASN A 254 49.41 -17.58 -4.67
C ASN A 254 48.65 -16.54 -5.51
N THR A 255 47.32 -16.67 -5.59
CA THR A 255 46.45 -15.80 -6.37
C THR A 255 45.44 -15.13 -5.45
N LYS A 256 45.22 -13.83 -5.64
CA LYS A 256 44.18 -13.09 -4.93
C LYS A 256 42.84 -13.28 -5.64
N TYR A 257 41.84 -13.72 -4.91
CA TYR A 257 40.48 -13.92 -5.40
C TYR A 257 39.49 -13.01 -4.67
N TRP A 258 38.34 -12.78 -5.30
CA TRP A 258 37.19 -12.13 -4.68
C TRP A 258 35.94 -12.96 -4.92
N TRP A 259 35.08 -13.01 -3.92
CA TRP A 259 33.76 -13.60 -3.98
C TRP A 259 32.74 -12.59 -3.47
N SER A 260 31.49 -12.80 -3.80
CA SER A 260 30.40 -11.96 -3.35
C SER A 260 29.14 -12.79 -3.23
N VAL A 261 28.25 -12.41 -2.32
CA VAL A 261 26.95 -13.05 -2.11
C VAL A 261 25.86 -12.00 -2.17
N ASN A 262 24.78 -12.32 -2.87
CA ASN A 262 23.60 -11.48 -2.94
C ASN A 262 22.38 -12.30 -2.49
N ALA A 263 21.63 -11.79 -1.52
CA ALA A 263 20.39 -12.35 -1.00
C ALA A 263 19.22 -11.46 -1.38
N SER A 264 18.13 -12.04 -1.89
CA SER A 264 16.91 -11.33 -2.28
C SER A 264 15.67 -12.13 -1.89
N ASP A 265 14.66 -11.43 -1.39
CA ASP A 265 13.33 -11.94 -1.01
C ASP A 265 12.30 -11.86 -2.17
N GLY A 266 12.69 -11.30 -3.33
CA GLY A 266 11.80 -11.06 -4.47
C GLY A 266 11.28 -9.62 -4.59
N THR A 267 11.39 -8.82 -3.54
CA THR A 267 11.05 -7.39 -3.49
C THR A 267 12.31 -6.53 -3.40
N THR A 268 13.23 -6.88 -2.50
CA THR A 268 14.48 -6.18 -2.20
C THR A 268 15.69 -7.13 -2.21
N TRP A 269 16.90 -6.59 -2.05
CA TRP A 269 18.13 -7.38 -2.05
C TRP A 269 19.26 -6.72 -1.26
N THR A 270 20.18 -7.54 -0.75
CA THR A 270 21.39 -7.14 -0.03
C THR A 270 22.60 -7.88 -0.57
N ASN A 271 23.76 -7.22 -0.58
CA ASN A 271 25.00 -7.79 -1.07
C ASN A 271 26.16 -7.62 -0.08
N ALA A 272 26.98 -8.67 0.02
CA ALA A 272 28.25 -8.69 0.74
C ALA A 272 29.38 -9.09 -0.23
N THR A 273 30.56 -8.49 -0.06
CA THR A 273 31.77 -8.73 -0.87
C THR A 273 33.00 -8.81 0.01
#